data_AF-A0A7J6AMK3-F1
#
_entry.id   AF-A0A7J6AMK3-F1
#
_cell.length_a   1.000
_cell.length_b   1.000
_cell.length_c   1.000
_cell.angle_alpha   90.00
_cell.angle_beta   90.00
_cell.angle_gamma   90.00
#
_symmetry.space_group_name_H-M   'P 1'
#
loop_
_entity.id
_entity.type
_entity.pdbx_description
1 polymer ?
#
loop_
_entity_poly.entity_id
_entity_poly.type
_entity_poly.pdbx_seq_one_letter_code
_entity_poly.pdbx_strand_id
1 'polypeptide(L)'
;MCDSSTLADFPHDLELVSCVGFFGSRYEKVGNSLIRNSHVSLPRYHRMGVNTSLGNLFLSFLCNLTTCTLLVMSGLNITLGYFISVVVVSGFAKALVTQWRPRWNFLSEFIAAFALAACRLEVQTISEIGQWAGGLGQDVTLTMLFLALTVHGVIMQGVTGNPSVTVMGYLQKETGAVSSSLSIAGQFGGAQLALIVAGWYWAMELTDMHMIKVMMMTQCSSSLNVSLTQGTITEVVSALLFHLVDLSLHRRSQLLRIPILALLLTFLYYTGNTYTSAYVNPSLAYALTFNCPGHTFWEYAVVYWLGPLIGMTLAMLLYMGNIPLLFTKNLLFSKKSHLRLPKRKTSEEKSS
;
A
#
# COMPACT_ATOMS: atom_id res chain seq x y z
N MET A 1 39.72 -22.03 7.53
CA MET A 1 39.20 -23.40 7.47
C MET A 1 37.98 -23.45 8.38
N CYS A 2 36.80 -23.29 7.78
CA CYS A 2 35.54 -23.59 8.46
C CYS A 2 35.14 -24.99 7.99
N ASP A 3 34.84 -25.86 8.94
CA ASP A 3 34.21 -27.14 8.66
C ASP A 3 32.94 -27.29 9.51
N SER A 4 32.03 -28.10 8.99
CA SER A 4 30.57 -28.02 9.12
C SER A 4 29.98 -28.89 10.24
N SER A 5 28.65 -28.77 10.42
CA SER A 5 27.69 -29.58 11.21
C SER A 5 27.59 -29.24 12.70
N THR A 6 26.42 -28.91 13.27
CA THR A 6 25.18 -29.71 13.28
C THR A 6 23.94 -28.85 13.59
N LEU A 7 22.81 -29.22 12.98
CA LEU A 7 21.45 -28.67 13.10
C LEU A 7 20.81 -28.93 14.49
N ALA A 8 19.79 -28.10 14.78
CA ALA A 8 18.62 -28.33 15.66
C ALA A 8 18.76 -28.11 17.17
N ASP A 9 18.31 -26.95 17.66
CA ASP A 9 17.09 -26.80 18.47
C ASP A 9 16.88 -25.32 18.84
N PHE A 10 15.74 -24.75 18.45
CA PHE A 10 15.30 -23.41 18.85
C PHE A 10 14.24 -23.55 19.95
N PRO A 11 14.37 -22.86 21.08
CA PRO A 11 13.22 -22.33 21.80
C PRO A 11 13.13 -20.82 21.61
N HIS A 12 11.89 -20.36 21.43
CA HIS A 12 11.45 -18.99 21.66
C HIS A 12 12.00 -18.46 23.00
N ASP A 13 12.55 -17.24 22.98
CA ASP A 13 12.75 -16.31 24.12
C ASP A 13 14.13 -15.64 24.11
N LEU A 14 14.44 -14.81 23.11
CA LEU A 14 15.59 -13.91 23.18
C LEU A 14 15.49 -12.68 22.24
N GLU A 15 14.40 -11.91 22.32
CA GLU A 15 14.27 -10.64 21.58
C GLU A 15 14.29 -9.36 22.44
N LEU A 16 14.50 -9.44 23.76
CA LEU A 16 14.52 -8.22 24.60
C LEU A 16 15.90 -7.58 24.80
N VAL A 17 17.00 -8.27 24.44
CA VAL A 17 18.36 -7.82 24.83
C VAL A 17 19.04 -6.97 23.76
N SER A 18 18.59 -7.02 22.50
CA SER A 18 19.34 -6.38 21.39
C SER A 18 19.11 -4.86 21.26
N CYS A 19 17.99 -4.32 21.73
CA CYS A 19 17.72 -2.87 21.65
C CYS A 19 18.51 -2.02 22.64
N VAL A 20 19.02 -2.59 23.73
CA VAL A 20 19.73 -1.83 24.79
C VAL A 20 21.19 -1.53 24.41
N GLY A 21 21.81 -2.38 23.58
CA GLY A 21 23.24 -2.29 23.28
C GLY A 21 23.66 -1.14 22.35
N PHE A 22 22.79 -0.70 21.43
CA PHE A 22 23.20 0.24 20.38
C PHE A 22 23.02 1.72 20.76
N PHE A 23 22.06 2.03 21.65
CA PHE A 23 21.80 3.41 22.08
C PHE A 23 22.67 3.88 23.26
N GLY A 24 23.25 2.96 24.06
CA GLY A 24 24.06 3.30 25.23
C GLY A 24 25.35 4.05 24.92
N SER A 25 25.94 3.87 23.73
CA SER A 25 27.28 4.42 23.42
C SER A 25 27.29 5.92 23.11
N ARG A 26 26.15 6.51 22.69
CA ARG A 26 26.11 7.92 22.23
C ARG A 26 25.74 8.92 23.34
N TYR A 27 25.10 8.50 24.42
CA TYR A 27 24.65 9.40 25.50
C TYR A 27 25.62 9.51 26.69
N GLU A 28 26.56 8.58 26.85
CA GLU A 28 27.55 8.60 27.93
C GLU A 28 28.57 9.76 27.79
N LYS A 29 28.76 10.28 26.56
CA LYS A 29 29.68 11.40 26.30
C LYS A 29 29.11 12.79 26.59
N VAL A 30 27.80 12.96 26.73
CA VAL A 30 27.17 14.27 26.99
C VAL A 30 26.99 14.52 28.50
N GLY A 31 26.73 13.47 29.29
CA GLY A 31 26.56 13.58 30.74
C GLY A 31 27.82 13.97 31.52
N ASN A 32 29.01 13.58 31.04
CA ASN A 32 30.27 13.84 31.74
C ASN A 32 30.82 15.27 31.60
N SER A 33 30.20 16.12 30.75
CA SER A 33 30.61 17.52 30.59
C SER A 33 29.92 18.47 31.59
N LEU A 34 28.74 18.09 32.10
CA LEU A 34 27.90 18.96 32.94
C LEU A 34 28.12 18.83 34.45
N ILE A 35 28.92 17.85 34.92
CA ILE A 35 29.13 17.58 36.36
C ILE A 35 30.39 18.28 36.92
N ARG A 36 31.20 18.96 36.08
CA ARG A 36 32.50 19.52 36.52
C ARG A 36 32.43 20.92 37.16
N ASN A 37 31.30 21.63 37.10
CA ASN A 37 31.22 23.06 37.47
C ASN A 37 30.17 23.39 38.55
N SER A 38 30.18 22.69 39.69
CA SER A 38 29.40 23.15 40.86
C SER A 38 30.12 22.80 42.17
N HIS A 39 31.00 23.70 42.61
CA HIS A 39 31.50 23.75 43.98
C HIS A 39 30.39 24.33 44.87
N VAL A 40 29.67 23.47 45.61
CA VAL A 40 28.86 23.90 46.76
C VAL A 40 29.00 22.86 47.88
N SER A 41 29.53 23.31 49.02
CA SER A 41 29.69 22.54 50.25
C SER A 41 28.39 22.58 51.06
N LEU A 42 27.87 21.42 51.50
CA LEU A 42 26.82 21.30 52.52
C LEU A 42 27.04 20.03 53.39
N PRO A 43 26.52 20.02 54.64
CA PRO A 43 27.08 19.25 55.74
C PRO A 43 26.54 17.83 55.86
N ARG A 44 27.34 17.02 56.55
CA ARG A 44 27.13 15.61 56.91
C ARG A 44 25.75 15.40 57.58
N TYR A 45 24.83 14.72 56.90
CA TYR A 45 23.68 14.08 57.52
C TYR A 45 23.74 12.56 57.36
N HIS A 46 23.33 11.89 58.42
CA HIS A 46 23.48 10.47 58.68
C HIS A 46 22.81 9.58 57.63
N ARG A 47 23.51 8.51 57.26
CA ARG A 47 23.12 7.45 56.34
C ARG A 47 21.83 6.75 56.79
N MET A 48 20.73 6.93 56.05
CA MET A 48 19.68 5.91 55.85
C MET A 48 19.67 5.56 54.36
N GLY A 49 20.18 4.37 54.04
CA GLY A 49 20.24 3.85 52.69
C GLY A 49 18.86 3.40 52.21
N VAL A 50 18.09 4.31 51.63
CA VAL A 50 17.01 3.97 50.71
C VAL A 50 17.65 3.83 49.33
N ASN A 51 17.37 2.70 48.68
CA ASN A 51 17.97 2.25 47.42
C ASN A 51 17.87 3.30 46.29
N THR A 52 18.83 4.23 46.21
CA THR A 52 18.96 5.25 45.17
C THR A 52 19.13 4.64 43.77
N SER A 53 19.62 3.40 43.69
CA SER A 53 19.74 2.64 42.44
C SER A 53 18.38 2.28 41.83
N LEU A 54 17.43 1.78 42.64
CA LEU A 54 16.11 1.35 42.14
C LEU A 54 15.23 2.54 41.74
N GLY A 55 15.30 3.64 42.51
CA GLY A 55 14.62 4.89 42.18
C GLY A 55 15.14 5.51 40.89
N ASN A 56 16.46 5.55 40.70
CA ASN A 56 17.07 6.05 39.46
C ASN A 56 16.78 5.13 38.26
N LEU A 57 16.72 3.81 38.46
CA LEU A 57 16.33 2.85 37.42
C LEU A 57 14.87 3.05 37.00
N PHE A 58 13.97 3.25 37.97
CA PHE A 58 12.54 3.48 37.73
C PHE A 58 12.28 4.84 37.07
N LEU A 59 12.96 5.90 37.51
CA LEU A 59 12.92 7.22 36.86
C LEU A 59 13.51 7.20 35.44
N SER A 60 14.59 6.45 35.21
CA SER A 60 15.16 6.26 33.87
C SER A 60 14.22 5.44 32.99
N PHE A 61 13.57 4.43 33.54
CA PHE A 61 12.57 3.62 32.83
C PHE A 61 11.33 4.45 32.47
N LEU A 62 10.80 5.25 33.39
CA LEU A 62 9.69 6.16 33.14
C LEU A 62 10.07 7.27 32.17
N CYS A 63 11.27 7.84 32.28
CA CYS A 63 11.76 8.85 31.34
C CYS A 63 11.93 8.25 29.93
N ASN A 64 12.47 7.05 29.83
CA ASN A 64 12.56 6.31 28.56
C ASN A 64 11.18 5.97 28.01
N LEU A 65 10.22 5.57 28.84
CA LEU A 65 8.85 5.28 28.42
C LEU A 65 8.12 6.54 27.94
N THR A 66 8.28 7.66 28.64
CA THR A 66 7.67 8.95 28.29
C THR A 66 8.32 9.57 27.05
N THR A 67 9.64 9.44 26.91
CA THR A 67 10.36 9.88 25.71
C THR A 67 9.99 9.01 24.51
N CYS A 68 9.84 7.70 24.71
CA CYS A 68 9.40 6.77 23.68
C CYS A 68 7.97 7.07 23.23
N THR A 69 7.03 7.32 24.15
CA THR A 69 5.65 7.71 23.76
C THR A 69 5.60 9.06 23.05
N LEU A 70 6.37 10.05 23.50
CA LEU A 70 6.45 11.35 22.82
C LEU A 70 7.04 11.26 21.40
N LEU A 71 8.03 10.38 21.19
CA LEU A 71 8.68 10.19 19.90
C LEU A 71 7.75 9.42 18.92
N VAL A 72 7.04 8.40 19.41
CA VAL A 72 5.98 7.69 18.67
C VAL A 72 4.85 8.65 18.27
N MET A 73 4.38 9.48 19.20
CA MET A 73 3.33 10.47 18.94
C MET A 73 3.77 11.53 17.93
N SER A 74 5.02 11.98 17.99
CA SER A 74 5.56 12.99 17.06
C SER A 74 5.71 12.43 15.65
N GLY A 75 6.22 11.20 15.50
CA GLY A 75 6.35 10.53 14.21
C GLY A 75 4.98 10.30 13.54
N LEU A 76 4.02 9.78 14.30
CA LEU A 76 2.65 9.57 13.82
C LEU A 76 1.98 10.87 13.37
N ASN A 77 2.16 11.97 14.11
CA ASN A 77 1.59 13.27 13.78
C ASN A 77 2.17 13.84 12.48
N ILE A 78 3.48 13.67 12.25
CA ILE A 78 4.14 14.14 11.02
C ILE A 78 3.60 13.38 9.81
N THR A 79 3.54 12.05 9.90
CA THR A 79 2.97 11.19 8.85
C THR A 79 1.48 11.50 8.60
N LEU A 80 0.67 11.71 9.65
CA LEU A 80 -0.72 12.16 9.51
C LEU A 80 -0.81 13.53 8.83
N GLY A 81 0.07 14.47 9.17
CA GLY A 81 0.16 15.78 8.52
C GLY A 81 0.46 15.65 7.03
N TYR A 82 1.36 14.74 6.64
CA TYR A 82 1.64 14.43 5.25
C TYR A 82 0.41 13.86 4.52
N PHE A 83 -0.27 12.87 5.10
CA PHE A 83 -1.51 12.31 4.53
C PHE A 83 -2.57 13.39 4.30
N ILE A 84 -2.83 14.22 5.31
CA ILE A 84 -3.82 15.30 5.24
C ILE A 84 -3.41 16.29 4.15
N SER A 85 -2.13 16.67 4.08
CA SER A 85 -1.62 17.62 3.07
C SER A 85 -1.80 17.10 1.66
N VAL A 86 -1.39 15.85 1.39
CA VAL A 86 -1.57 15.21 0.08
C VAL A 86 -3.05 15.15 -0.30
N VAL A 87 -3.89 14.74 0.64
CA VAL A 87 -5.33 14.60 0.42
C VAL A 87 -6.01 15.95 0.13
N VAL A 88 -5.73 16.98 0.92
CA VAL A 88 -6.32 18.32 0.76
C VAL A 88 -5.87 18.95 -0.56
N VAL A 89 -4.57 18.93 -0.85
CA VAL A 89 -4.01 19.50 -2.08
C VAL A 89 -4.57 18.78 -3.31
N SER A 90 -4.61 17.45 -3.29
CA SER A 90 -5.11 16.66 -4.41
C SER A 90 -6.63 16.80 -4.59
N GLY A 91 -7.39 16.85 -3.49
CA GLY A 91 -8.83 17.11 -3.53
C GLY A 91 -9.16 18.49 -4.11
N PHE A 92 -8.43 19.52 -3.68
CA PHE A 92 -8.56 20.88 -4.21
C PHE A 92 -8.15 20.95 -5.70
N ALA A 93 -7.02 20.34 -6.08
CA ALA A 93 -6.57 20.29 -7.46
C ALA A 93 -7.60 19.60 -8.36
N LYS A 94 -8.18 18.48 -7.92
CA LYS A 94 -9.24 17.77 -8.65
C LYS A 94 -10.48 18.67 -8.80
N ALA A 95 -10.92 19.34 -7.73
CA ALA A 95 -12.06 20.25 -7.79
C ALA A 95 -11.82 21.38 -8.82
N LEU A 96 -10.62 21.95 -8.85
CA LEU A 96 -10.25 22.99 -9.81
C LEU A 96 -10.24 22.45 -11.25
N VAL A 97 -9.65 21.29 -11.48
CA VAL A 97 -9.58 20.64 -12.80
C VAL A 97 -10.98 20.31 -13.32
N THR A 98 -11.84 19.73 -12.48
CA THR A 98 -13.20 19.38 -12.87
C THR A 98 -14.06 20.61 -13.16
N GLN A 99 -13.84 21.72 -12.44
CA GLN A 99 -14.52 22.99 -12.69
C GLN A 99 -14.03 23.68 -13.97
N TRP A 100 -12.71 23.71 -14.23
CA TRP A 100 -12.12 24.52 -15.30
C TRP A 100 -11.99 23.76 -16.62
N ARG A 101 -11.72 22.45 -16.55
CA ARG A 101 -11.44 21.58 -17.71
C ARG A 101 -12.14 20.23 -17.57
N PRO A 102 -13.48 20.19 -17.53
CA PRO A 102 -14.24 18.94 -17.34
C PRO A 102 -14.03 17.89 -18.44
N ARG A 103 -13.51 18.28 -19.61
CA ARG A 103 -13.18 17.35 -20.70
C ARG A 103 -11.84 16.64 -20.50
N TRP A 104 -11.00 17.09 -19.58
CA TRP A 104 -9.63 16.62 -19.40
C TRP A 104 -9.55 15.58 -18.28
N ASN A 105 -10.27 14.48 -18.43
CA ASN A 105 -10.34 13.41 -17.44
C ASN A 105 -8.96 12.81 -17.08
N PHE A 106 -8.03 12.79 -18.03
CA PHE A 106 -6.66 12.32 -17.80
C PHE A 106 -5.93 13.11 -16.69
N LEU A 107 -6.30 14.39 -16.49
CA LEU A 107 -5.68 15.24 -15.48
C LEU A 107 -6.22 14.90 -14.08
N SER A 108 -7.49 14.54 -13.98
CA SER A 108 -8.07 14.00 -12.74
C SER A 108 -7.50 12.60 -12.41
N GLU A 109 -7.24 11.77 -13.43
CA GLU A 109 -6.57 10.47 -13.28
C GLU A 109 -5.10 10.62 -12.83
N PHE A 110 -4.39 11.64 -13.33
CA PHE A 110 -3.07 12.03 -12.85
C PHE A 110 -3.08 12.39 -11.36
N ILE A 111 -4.02 13.25 -10.95
CA ILE A 111 -4.14 13.69 -9.55
C ILE A 111 -4.49 12.52 -8.63
N ALA A 112 -5.38 11.62 -9.08
CA ALA A 112 -5.74 10.42 -8.33
C ALA A 112 -4.53 9.50 -8.15
N ALA A 113 -3.81 9.19 -9.22
CA ALA A 113 -2.62 8.34 -9.14
C ALA A 113 -1.52 8.97 -8.26
N PHE A 114 -1.30 10.28 -8.37
CA PHE A 114 -0.38 11.02 -7.49
C PHE A 114 -0.77 10.85 -6.02
N ALA A 115 -2.01 11.15 -5.65
CA ALA A 115 -2.47 11.08 -4.27
C ALA A 115 -2.36 9.65 -3.71
N LEU A 116 -2.76 8.66 -4.51
CA LEU A 116 -2.68 7.25 -4.11
C LEU A 116 -1.24 6.81 -3.90
N ALA A 117 -0.35 7.09 -4.86
CA ALA A 117 1.06 6.70 -4.78
C ALA A 117 1.78 7.44 -3.63
N ALA A 118 1.55 8.74 -3.47
CA ALA A 118 2.15 9.54 -2.40
C ALA A 118 1.76 9.00 -1.02
N CYS A 119 0.49 8.70 -0.80
CA CYS A 119 0.01 8.07 0.44
C CYS A 119 0.62 6.67 0.63
N ARG A 120 0.69 5.86 -0.43
CA ARG A 120 1.21 4.48 -0.35
C ARG A 120 2.72 4.42 -0.09
N LEU A 121 3.51 5.36 -0.61
CA LEU A 121 4.94 5.49 -0.31
C LEU A 121 5.19 5.76 1.17
N GLU A 122 4.33 6.55 1.80
CA GLU A 122 4.40 6.79 3.25
C GLU A 122 3.97 5.57 4.06
N VAL A 123 2.87 4.89 3.67
CA VAL A 123 2.47 3.61 4.29
C VAL A 123 3.59 2.57 4.17
N GLN A 124 4.27 2.50 3.02
CA GLN A 124 5.41 1.60 2.81
C GLN A 124 6.58 1.94 3.76
N THR A 125 6.83 3.23 3.99
CA THR A 125 7.85 3.68 4.95
C THR A 125 7.50 3.25 6.37
N ILE A 126 6.23 3.38 6.78
CA ILE A 126 5.76 2.85 8.07
C ILE A 126 5.92 1.33 8.13
N SER A 127 5.61 0.60 7.06
CA SER A 127 5.67 -0.87 7.06
C SER A 127 7.10 -1.41 7.15
N GLU A 128 8.06 -0.78 6.48
CA GLU A 128 9.43 -1.27 6.39
C GLU A 128 10.27 -0.83 7.60
N ILE A 129 10.11 0.42 8.03
CA ILE A 129 11.01 1.06 8.99
C ILE A 129 10.27 1.40 10.29
N GLY A 130 8.94 1.51 10.25
CA GLY A 130 8.16 2.09 11.33
C GLY A 130 8.24 1.34 12.65
N GLN A 131 8.32 0.00 12.60
CA GLN A 131 8.48 -0.83 13.80
C GLN A 131 9.78 -0.52 14.55
N TRP A 132 10.89 -0.35 13.82
CA TRP A 132 12.22 -0.18 14.38
C TRP A 132 12.54 1.27 14.74
N ALA A 133 12.09 2.23 13.92
CA ALA A 133 12.49 3.64 14.07
C ALA A 133 11.46 4.51 14.78
N GLY A 134 10.20 4.08 14.91
CA GLY A 134 9.19 4.88 15.61
C GLY A 134 8.10 4.07 16.29
N GLY A 135 8.37 2.80 16.59
CA GLY A 135 7.47 1.93 17.35
C GLY A 135 6.09 1.72 16.71
N LEU A 136 5.94 1.96 15.41
CA LEU A 136 4.68 1.78 14.69
C LEU A 136 4.54 0.33 14.25
N GLY A 137 3.64 -0.39 14.91
CA GLY A 137 3.34 -1.80 14.62
C GLY A 137 2.61 -2.02 13.29
N GLN A 138 2.45 -3.30 12.93
CA GLN A 138 1.73 -3.70 11.71
C GLN A 138 0.26 -3.24 11.72
N ASP A 139 -0.36 -3.17 12.90
CA ASP A 139 -1.74 -2.67 13.06
C ASP A 139 -1.88 -1.22 12.61
N VAL A 140 -0.88 -0.37 12.87
CA VAL A 140 -0.87 1.03 12.45
C VAL A 140 -0.75 1.11 10.93
N THR A 141 0.14 0.31 10.32
CA THR A 141 0.30 0.23 8.87
C THR A 141 -1.02 -0.15 8.18
N LEU A 142 -1.69 -1.21 8.66
CA LEU A 142 -2.96 -1.66 8.09
C LEU A 142 -4.07 -0.63 8.27
N THR A 143 -4.13 0.02 9.43
CA THR A 143 -5.11 1.07 9.70
C THR A 143 -4.88 2.29 8.79
N MET A 144 -3.64 2.74 8.66
CA MET A 144 -3.28 3.85 7.76
C MET A 144 -3.56 3.50 6.29
N LEU A 145 -3.26 2.27 5.87
CA LEU A 145 -3.58 1.80 4.53
C LEU A 145 -5.08 1.84 4.26
N PHE A 146 -5.87 1.26 5.16
CA PHE A 146 -7.31 1.25 5.04
C PHE A 146 -7.90 2.66 4.97
N LEU A 147 -7.43 3.57 5.84
CA LEU A 147 -7.84 4.97 5.84
C LEU A 147 -7.43 5.67 4.54
N ALA A 148 -6.18 5.50 4.08
CA ALA A 148 -5.68 6.11 2.86
C ALA A 148 -6.50 5.67 1.63
N LEU A 149 -6.81 4.38 1.52
CA LEU A 149 -7.64 3.83 0.43
C LEU A 149 -9.09 4.33 0.50
N THR A 150 -9.67 4.36 1.71
CA THR A 150 -11.04 4.85 1.91
C THR A 150 -11.16 6.32 1.56
N VAL A 151 -10.26 7.17 2.08
CA VAL A 151 -10.22 8.61 1.81
C VAL A 151 -9.96 8.88 0.33
N HIS A 152 -9.04 8.14 -0.29
CA HIS A 152 -8.80 8.20 -1.72
C HIS A 152 -10.09 7.90 -2.51
N GLY A 153 -10.79 6.81 -2.19
CA GLY A 153 -12.06 6.45 -2.85
C GLY A 153 -13.17 7.50 -2.66
N VAL A 154 -13.25 8.13 -1.48
CA VAL A 154 -14.23 9.19 -1.19
C VAL A 154 -13.94 10.47 -1.99
N ILE A 155 -12.68 10.89 -2.07
CA ILE A 155 -12.29 12.17 -2.69
C ILE A 155 -12.13 12.04 -4.20
N MET A 156 -11.58 10.91 -4.67
CA MET A 156 -11.27 10.66 -6.07
C MET A 156 -12.42 9.95 -6.81
N GLN A 157 -13.67 10.11 -6.37
CA GLN A 157 -14.83 9.56 -7.07
C GLN A 157 -14.86 9.92 -8.56
N GLY A 158 -15.17 8.93 -9.40
CA GLY A 158 -15.24 9.07 -10.86
C GLY A 158 -13.91 8.91 -11.59
N VAL A 159 -12.79 8.78 -10.87
CA VAL A 159 -11.47 8.43 -11.41
C VAL A 159 -10.86 7.31 -10.57
N THR A 160 -9.88 6.61 -11.13
CA THR A 160 -9.42 5.35 -10.57
C THR A 160 -7.97 5.40 -10.07
N GLY A 161 -7.11 6.17 -10.72
CA GLY A 161 -5.68 6.13 -10.49
C GLY A 161 -5.07 4.75 -10.82
N ASN A 162 -5.77 3.87 -11.57
CA ASN A 162 -5.38 2.49 -11.82
C ASN A 162 -5.46 2.14 -13.31
N PRO A 163 -4.32 1.83 -13.96
CA PRO A 163 -4.29 1.42 -15.36
C PRO A 163 -5.15 0.18 -15.66
N SER A 164 -5.18 -0.81 -14.76
CA SER A 164 -5.97 -2.04 -14.95
C SER A 164 -7.46 -1.75 -15.03
N VAL A 165 -7.97 -0.84 -14.18
CA VAL A 165 -9.38 -0.42 -14.20
C VAL A 165 -9.67 0.42 -15.45
N THR A 166 -8.72 1.25 -15.88
CA THR A 166 -8.86 2.05 -17.10
C THR A 166 -8.93 1.18 -18.36
N VAL A 167 -8.09 0.14 -18.43
CA VAL A 167 -8.14 -0.87 -19.50
C VAL A 167 -9.45 -1.66 -19.44
N MET A 168 -9.92 -2.03 -18.24
CA MET A 168 -11.22 -2.71 -18.06
C MET A 168 -12.37 -1.90 -18.69
N GLY A 169 -12.46 -0.60 -18.38
CA GLY A 169 -13.47 0.29 -18.96
C GLY A 169 -13.33 0.46 -20.48
N TYR A 170 -12.11 0.44 -21.01
CA TYR A 170 -11.88 0.42 -22.47
C TYR A 170 -12.38 -0.88 -23.11
N LEU A 171 -12.06 -2.05 -22.53
CA LEU A 171 -12.52 -3.36 -23.01
C LEU A 171 -14.05 -3.53 -22.91
N GLN A 172 -14.70 -2.81 -22.00
CA GLN A 172 -16.15 -2.74 -21.86
C GLN A 172 -16.81 -1.70 -22.78
N LYS A 173 -16.03 -0.93 -23.56
CA LYS A 173 -16.48 0.17 -24.44
C LYS A 173 -17.12 1.34 -23.69
N GLU A 174 -16.77 1.53 -22.42
CA GLU A 174 -17.22 2.68 -21.61
C GLU A 174 -16.41 3.94 -21.92
N THR A 175 -15.14 3.77 -22.31
CA THR A 175 -14.20 4.86 -22.62
C THR A 175 -13.57 4.68 -24.00
N GLY A 176 -13.27 5.79 -24.67
CA GLY A 176 -12.61 5.78 -25.98
C GLY A 176 -11.09 5.59 -25.86
N ALA A 177 -10.48 4.95 -26.87
CA ALA A 177 -9.06 4.58 -26.86
C ALA A 177 -8.11 5.74 -26.50
N VAL A 178 -8.28 6.90 -27.14
CA VAL A 178 -7.44 8.08 -26.90
C VAL A 178 -7.54 8.57 -25.46
N SER A 179 -8.76 8.59 -24.90
CA SER A 179 -8.98 8.99 -23.52
C SER A 179 -8.33 8.01 -22.55
N SER A 180 -8.48 6.70 -22.78
CA SER A 180 -7.89 5.66 -21.93
C SER A 180 -6.36 5.72 -21.97
N SER A 181 -5.75 5.90 -23.15
CA SER A 181 -4.30 6.04 -23.29
C SER A 181 -3.76 7.27 -22.58
N LEU A 182 -4.44 8.43 -22.72
CA LEU A 182 -4.07 9.66 -22.00
C LEU A 182 -4.20 9.49 -20.48
N SER A 183 -5.27 8.84 -20.01
CA SER A 183 -5.47 8.55 -18.59
C SER A 183 -4.37 7.64 -18.02
N ILE A 184 -3.99 6.58 -18.74
CA ILE A 184 -2.89 5.68 -18.32
C ILE A 184 -1.57 6.46 -18.26
N ALA A 185 -1.26 7.28 -19.27
CA ALA A 185 -0.08 8.14 -19.24
C ALA A 185 -0.11 9.13 -18.06
N GLY A 186 -1.27 9.72 -17.78
CA GLY A 186 -1.51 10.56 -16.61
C GLY A 186 -1.28 9.81 -15.30
N GLN A 187 -1.71 8.55 -15.18
CA GLN A 187 -1.52 7.74 -13.98
C GLN A 187 -0.05 7.46 -13.70
N PHE A 188 0.72 7.05 -14.72
CA PHE A 188 2.17 6.89 -14.58
C PHE A 188 2.87 8.22 -14.27
N GLY A 189 2.44 9.32 -14.90
CA GLY A 189 2.96 10.66 -14.59
C GLY A 189 2.69 11.08 -13.15
N GLY A 190 1.49 10.81 -12.63
CA GLY A 190 1.11 11.11 -11.26
C GLY A 190 1.92 10.27 -10.26
N ALA A 191 2.08 8.97 -10.55
CA ALA A 191 2.92 8.07 -9.76
C ALA A 191 4.39 8.51 -9.74
N GLN A 192 4.93 8.96 -10.88
CA GLN A 192 6.29 9.51 -10.96
C GLN A 192 6.44 10.81 -10.15
N LEU A 193 5.47 11.71 -10.22
CA LEU A 193 5.48 12.93 -9.43
C LEU A 193 5.44 12.61 -7.92
N ALA A 194 4.65 11.62 -7.52
CA ALA A 194 4.57 11.19 -6.14
C ALA A 194 5.92 10.71 -5.60
N LEU A 195 6.70 9.98 -6.42
CA LEU A 195 8.05 9.59 -6.06
C LEU A 195 8.99 10.77 -5.82
N ILE A 196 8.96 11.76 -6.71
CA ILE A 196 9.80 12.95 -6.59
C ILE A 196 9.43 13.72 -5.31
N VAL A 197 8.14 13.94 -5.08
CA VAL A 197 7.63 14.66 -3.90
C VAL A 197 7.93 13.89 -2.62
N ALA A 198 7.74 12.57 -2.59
CA ALA A 198 8.09 11.74 -1.45
C ALA A 198 9.59 11.78 -1.16
N GLY A 199 10.44 11.74 -2.19
CA GLY A 199 11.89 11.89 -2.06
C GLY A 199 12.28 13.22 -1.41
N TRP A 200 11.68 14.32 -1.82
CA TRP A 200 11.88 15.63 -1.18
C TRP A 200 11.38 15.66 0.26
N TYR A 201 10.22 15.05 0.52
CA TYR A 201 9.66 14.97 1.85
C TYR A 201 10.55 14.17 2.81
N TRP A 202 11.06 13.02 2.37
CA TRP A 202 12.00 12.23 3.15
C TRP A 202 13.30 12.98 3.39
N ALA A 203 13.81 13.72 2.39
CA ALA A 203 15.02 14.55 2.50
C ALA A 203 14.90 15.70 3.51
N MET A 204 13.70 16.05 3.99
CA MET A 204 13.54 16.99 5.10
C MET A 204 13.85 16.36 6.46
N GLU A 205 14.05 15.04 6.54
CA GLU A 205 14.49 14.31 7.74
C GLU A 205 13.66 14.60 9.00
N LEU A 206 12.34 14.80 8.82
CA LEU A 206 11.44 15.21 9.90
C LEU A 206 11.29 14.17 11.02
N THR A 207 11.60 12.91 10.73
CA THR A 207 11.56 11.79 11.70
C THR A 207 12.73 10.84 11.44
N ASP A 208 13.04 9.99 12.42
CA ASP A 208 14.04 8.93 12.27
C ASP A 208 13.68 7.97 11.11
N MET A 209 12.38 7.72 10.87
CA MET A 209 11.93 6.93 9.72
C MET A 209 12.33 7.58 8.39
N HIS A 210 12.13 8.89 8.25
CA HIS A 210 12.47 9.63 7.03
C HIS A 210 13.98 9.69 6.83
N MET A 211 14.74 9.95 7.89
CA MET A 211 16.21 9.93 7.83
C MET A 211 16.73 8.57 7.34
N ILE A 212 16.24 7.48 7.91
CA ILE A 212 16.63 6.12 7.49
C ILE A 212 16.19 5.85 6.05
N LYS A 213 14.98 6.26 5.65
CA LYS A 213 14.48 6.08 4.29
C LYS A 213 15.36 6.79 3.26
N VAL A 214 15.82 8.00 3.54
CA VAL A 214 16.77 8.75 2.67
C VAL A 214 18.08 7.99 2.52
N MET A 215 18.64 7.48 3.62
CA MET A 215 19.88 6.69 3.56
C MET A 215 19.70 5.41 2.74
N MET A 216 18.52 4.80 2.82
CA MET A 216 18.16 3.58 2.08
C MET A 216 17.72 3.81 0.64
N MET A 217 17.54 5.06 0.16
CA MET A 217 17.04 5.29 -1.21
C MET A 217 17.92 4.70 -2.31
N THR A 218 19.23 4.52 -2.05
CA THR A 218 20.15 3.86 -3.00
C THR A 218 20.13 2.34 -2.92
N GLN A 219 19.55 1.76 -1.87
CA GLN A 219 19.52 0.34 -1.54
C GLN A 219 18.12 -0.07 -1.06
N CYS A 220 17.05 0.45 -1.70
CA CYS A 220 15.70 0.12 -1.29
C CYS A 220 15.40 -1.36 -1.59
N SER A 221 14.58 -1.97 -0.73
CA SER A 221 14.17 -3.36 -0.91
C SER A 221 13.01 -3.45 -1.89
N SER A 222 13.10 -4.40 -2.83
CA SER A 222 12.00 -4.69 -3.74
C SER A 222 10.80 -5.27 -3.01
N SER A 223 9.58 -4.94 -3.43
CA SER A 223 8.39 -5.61 -2.91
C SER A 223 8.24 -7.03 -3.45
N LEU A 224 8.99 -7.41 -4.49
CA LEU A 224 9.02 -8.77 -5.03
C LEU A 224 10.02 -9.61 -4.23
N ASN A 225 9.50 -10.37 -3.26
CA ASN A 225 10.31 -11.18 -2.33
C ASN A 225 10.39 -12.67 -2.72
N VAL A 226 9.77 -13.05 -3.84
CA VAL A 226 9.60 -14.44 -4.27
C VAL A 226 10.00 -14.62 -5.73
N SER A 227 10.03 -15.87 -6.18
CA SER A 227 10.29 -16.19 -7.59
C SER A 227 9.29 -15.49 -8.52
N LEU A 228 9.74 -15.17 -9.74
CA LEU A 228 8.93 -14.47 -10.76
C LEU A 228 7.56 -15.12 -10.97
N THR A 229 7.51 -16.46 -11.04
CA THR A 229 6.28 -17.22 -11.22
C THR A 229 5.33 -17.05 -10.05
N GLN A 230 5.82 -17.20 -8.81
CA GLN A 230 5.00 -17.02 -7.61
C GLN A 230 4.49 -15.58 -7.51
N GLY A 231 5.34 -14.59 -7.76
CA GLY A 231 4.95 -13.19 -7.75
C GLY A 231 3.86 -12.89 -8.77
N THR A 232 4.02 -13.39 -10.00
CA THR A 232 3.02 -13.23 -11.06
C THR A 232 1.69 -13.86 -10.67
N ILE A 233 1.71 -15.09 -10.13
CA ILE A 233 0.48 -15.77 -9.67
C ILE A 233 -0.20 -14.95 -8.56
N THR A 234 0.56 -14.43 -7.60
CA THR A 234 0.02 -13.59 -6.51
C THR A 234 -0.69 -12.35 -7.05
N GLU A 235 -0.08 -11.61 -7.97
CA GLU A 235 -0.70 -10.43 -8.58
C GLU A 235 -1.93 -10.80 -9.44
N VAL A 236 -1.88 -11.90 -10.19
CA VAL A 236 -3.02 -12.40 -10.98
C VAL A 236 -4.21 -12.72 -10.07
N VAL A 237 -3.99 -13.50 -9.01
CA VAL A 237 -5.05 -13.91 -8.07
C VAL A 237 -5.60 -12.69 -7.32
N SER A 238 -4.73 -11.81 -6.84
CA SER A 238 -5.14 -10.59 -6.12
C SER A 238 -5.96 -9.67 -7.02
N ALA A 239 -5.53 -9.47 -8.27
CA ALA A 239 -6.26 -8.66 -9.25
C ALA A 239 -7.58 -9.30 -9.66
N LEU A 240 -7.62 -10.63 -9.84
CA LEU A 240 -8.85 -11.37 -10.10
C LEU A 240 -9.89 -11.12 -9.01
N LEU A 241 -9.51 -11.29 -7.74
CA LEU A 241 -10.40 -11.08 -6.60
C LEU A 241 -10.88 -9.63 -6.51
N PHE A 242 -9.97 -8.67 -6.64
CA PHE A 242 -10.29 -7.24 -6.63
C PHE A 242 -11.31 -6.88 -7.71
N HIS A 243 -11.04 -7.25 -8.96
CA HIS A 243 -11.91 -6.89 -10.08
C HIS A 243 -13.25 -7.63 -10.06
N LEU A 244 -13.30 -8.87 -9.57
CA LEU A 244 -14.58 -9.59 -9.37
C LEU A 244 -15.46 -8.89 -8.35
N VAL A 245 -14.89 -8.45 -7.22
CA VAL A 245 -15.64 -7.71 -6.20
C VAL A 245 -16.04 -6.34 -6.73
N ASP A 246 -15.16 -5.63 -7.43
CA ASP A 246 -15.48 -4.33 -8.03
C ASP A 246 -16.65 -4.41 -9.02
N LEU A 247 -16.63 -5.40 -9.92
CA LEU A 247 -17.73 -5.67 -10.86
C LEU A 247 -19.04 -6.05 -10.13
N SER A 248 -18.95 -6.86 -9.08
CA SER A 248 -20.11 -7.29 -8.28
C SER A 248 -20.76 -6.13 -7.51
N LEU A 249 -19.94 -5.14 -7.11
CA LEU A 249 -20.38 -3.95 -6.39
C LEU A 249 -20.72 -2.77 -7.31
N HIS A 250 -20.54 -2.91 -8.64
CA HIS A 250 -20.72 -1.80 -9.59
C HIS A 250 -22.11 -1.14 -9.48
N ARG A 251 -23.17 -1.91 -9.21
CA ARG A 251 -24.56 -1.40 -9.04
C ARG A 251 -24.91 -0.96 -7.61
N ARG A 252 -23.98 -1.07 -6.66
CA ARG A 252 -24.20 -0.69 -5.25
C ARG A 252 -23.83 0.77 -5.04
N SER A 253 -24.33 1.36 -3.94
CA SER A 253 -24.00 2.74 -3.58
C SER A 253 -22.51 2.88 -3.25
N GLN A 254 -21.95 4.07 -3.50
CA GLN A 254 -20.54 4.36 -3.20
C GLN A 254 -20.22 4.23 -1.70
N LEU A 255 -21.20 4.51 -0.84
CA LEU A 255 -21.10 4.32 0.62
C LEU A 255 -20.77 2.88 1.03
N LEU A 256 -21.18 1.90 0.23
CA LEU A 256 -20.89 0.49 0.47
C LEU A 256 -19.69 0.01 -0.37
N ARG A 257 -19.59 0.46 -1.63
CA ARG A 257 -18.52 0.05 -2.55
C ARG A 257 -17.13 0.47 -2.05
N ILE A 258 -16.96 1.72 -1.64
CA ILE A 258 -15.66 2.27 -1.22
C ILE A 258 -15.06 1.51 -0.03
N PRO A 259 -15.74 1.38 1.13
CA PRO A 259 -15.14 0.71 2.28
C PRO A 259 -14.89 -0.78 2.02
N ILE A 260 -15.74 -1.47 1.26
CA ILE A 260 -15.51 -2.89 0.94
C ILE A 260 -14.27 -3.07 0.06
N LEU A 261 -14.09 -2.24 -0.97
CA LEU A 261 -12.90 -2.31 -1.81
C LEU A 261 -11.63 -1.91 -1.06
N ALA A 262 -11.71 -0.90 -0.18
CA ALA A 262 -10.60 -0.52 0.69
C ALA A 262 -10.22 -1.64 1.66
N LEU A 263 -11.20 -2.30 2.29
CA LEU A 263 -10.96 -3.47 3.14
C LEU A 263 -10.34 -4.62 2.35
N LEU A 264 -10.85 -4.90 1.15
CA LEU A 264 -10.32 -5.95 0.28
C LEU A 264 -8.87 -5.68 -0.10
N LEU A 265 -8.53 -4.48 -0.57
CA LEU A 265 -7.16 -4.11 -0.90
C LEU A 265 -6.22 -4.14 0.32
N THR A 266 -6.72 -3.75 1.49
CA THR A 266 -5.96 -3.85 2.75
C THR A 266 -5.70 -5.31 3.13
N PHE A 267 -6.70 -6.18 2.97
CA PHE A 267 -6.57 -7.62 3.20
C PHE A 267 -5.60 -8.26 2.20
N LEU A 268 -5.72 -7.93 0.91
CA LEU A 268 -4.80 -8.41 -0.13
C LEU A 268 -3.37 -7.98 0.17
N TYR A 269 -3.15 -6.71 0.55
CA TYR A 269 -1.84 -6.22 1.00
C TYR A 269 -1.32 -7.03 2.18
N TYR A 270 -2.13 -7.26 3.22
CA TYR A 270 -1.73 -8.05 4.39
C TYR A 270 -1.27 -9.46 3.99
N THR A 271 -2.04 -10.16 3.16
CA THR A 271 -1.70 -11.53 2.71
C THR A 271 -0.56 -11.57 1.69
N GLY A 272 -0.43 -10.52 0.88
CA GLY A 272 0.52 -10.45 -0.23
C GLY A 272 1.86 -9.80 0.14
N ASN A 273 1.99 -9.20 1.33
CA ASN A 273 3.17 -8.42 1.74
C ASN A 273 4.48 -9.22 1.64
N THR A 274 4.45 -10.50 1.98
CA THR A 274 5.62 -11.40 1.91
C THR A 274 5.93 -11.91 0.49
N TYR A 275 5.07 -11.61 -0.49
CA TYR A 275 5.21 -12.04 -1.89
C TYR A 275 5.50 -10.86 -2.81
N THR A 276 4.50 -9.98 -3.02
CA THR A 276 4.55 -8.84 -3.96
C THR A 276 3.93 -7.55 -3.40
N SER A 277 3.41 -7.58 -2.17
CA SER A 277 2.51 -6.56 -1.60
C SER A 277 1.14 -6.39 -2.28
N ALA A 278 0.81 -7.27 -3.25
CA ALA A 278 -0.50 -7.34 -3.93
C ALA A 278 -0.99 -5.95 -4.39
N TYR A 279 -0.21 -5.28 -5.25
CA TYR A 279 -0.52 -3.90 -5.63
C TYR A 279 -1.77 -3.78 -6.49
N VAL A 280 -2.02 -4.74 -7.39
CA VAL A 280 -3.21 -4.77 -8.27
C VAL A 280 -3.35 -3.48 -9.15
N ASN A 281 -2.32 -2.64 -9.18
CA ASN A 281 -2.28 -1.36 -9.85
C ASN A 281 -0.89 -1.15 -10.48
N PRO A 282 -0.78 -1.24 -11.81
CA PRO A 282 0.49 -1.11 -12.52
C PRO A 282 1.23 0.20 -12.28
N SER A 283 0.52 1.33 -12.19
CA SER A 283 1.13 2.66 -11.96
C SER A 283 1.63 2.81 -10.52
N LEU A 284 0.90 2.23 -9.57
CA LEU A 284 1.29 2.23 -8.16
C LEU A 284 2.53 1.36 -7.95
N ALA A 285 2.53 0.15 -8.51
CA ALA A 285 3.69 -0.74 -8.45
C ALA A 285 4.93 -0.08 -9.08
N TYR A 286 4.76 0.62 -10.22
CA TYR A 286 5.85 1.39 -10.81
C TYR A 286 6.47 2.37 -9.82
N ALA A 287 5.66 3.14 -9.08
CA ALA A 287 6.19 4.03 -8.07
C ALA A 287 6.93 3.26 -6.96
N LEU A 288 6.29 2.26 -6.35
CA LEU A 288 6.79 1.65 -5.11
C LEU A 288 7.94 0.65 -5.30
N THR A 289 8.09 0.01 -6.48
CA THR A 289 9.05 -1.09 -6.65
C THR A 289 10.03 -0.98 -7.81
N PHE A 290 9.70 -0.29 -8.91
CA PHE A 290 10.52 -0.38 -10.15
C PHE A 290 11.86 0.33 -10.04
N ASN A 291 11.97 1.30 -9.12
CA ASN A 291 13.21 2.03 -8.90
C ASN A 291 14.16 1.32 -7.91
N CYS A 292 13.73 0.19 -7.33
CA CYS A 292 14.56 -0.57 -6.40
C CYS A 292 15.41 -1.64 -7.09
N PRO A 293 16.68 -1.80 -6.66
CA PRO A 293 17.55 -2.86 -7.17
C PRO A 293 17.00 -4.25 -6.79
N GLY A 294 17.38 -5.28 -7.55
CA GLY A 294 17.07 -6.68 -7.27
C GLY A 294 16.53 -7.44 -8.47
N HIS A 295 15.69 -6.80 -9.29
CA HIS A 295 15.17 -7.37 -10.52
C HIS A 295 15.28 -6.37 -11.68
N THR A 296 15.22 -6.90 -12.89
CA THR A 296 15.18 -6.10 -14.11
C THR A 296 13.81 -5.45 -14.29
N PHE A 297 13.78 -4.33 -15.04
CA PHE A 297 12.54 -3.64 -15.39
C PHE A 297 11.48 -4.58 -16.00
N TRP A 298 11.91 -5.53 -16.84
CA TRP A 298 11.02 -6.47 -17.51
C TRP A 298 10.44 -7.54 -16.58
N GLU A 299 11.21 -8.01 -15.60
CA GLU A 299 10.71 -8.92 -14.57
C GLU A 299 9.62 -8.25 -13.74
N TYR A 300 9.83 -6.99 -13.35
CA TYR A 300 8.78 -6.22 -12.68
C TYR A 300 7.55 -5.98 -13.57
N ALA A 301 7.74 -5.68 -14.85
CA ALA A 301 6.62 -5.50 -15.78
C ALA A 301 5.80 -6.80 -15.94
N VAL A 302 6.44 -7.97 -15.98
CA VAL A 302 5.72 -9.26 -16.02
C VAL A 302 4.86 -9.45 -14.77
N VAL A 303 5.42 -9.22 -13.59
CA VAL A 303 4.68 -9.45 -12.33
C VAL A 303 3.58 -8.38 -12.15
N TYR A 304 3.96 -7.11 -12.19
CA TYR A 304 3.12 -6.00 -11.73
C TYR A 304 2.30 -5.32 -12.82
N TRP A 305 2.61 -5.53 -14.10
CA TRP A 305 1.77 -5.01 -15.20
C TRP A 305 0.99 -6.13 -15.85
N LEU A 306 1.65 -7.19 -16.30
CA LEU A 306 0.98 -8.30 -16.96
C LEU A 306 0.11 -9.10 -15.98
N GLY A 307 0.58 -9.35 -14.75
CA GLY A 307 -0.20 -10.03 -13.70
C GLY A 307 -1.57 -9.39 -13.44
N PRO A 308 -1.64 -8.09 -13.08
CA PRO A 308 -2.92 -7.42 -12.86
C PRO A 308 -3.82 -7.37 -14.10
N LEU A 309 -3.25 -7.21 -15.30
CA LEU A 309 -4.03 -7.23 -16.55
C LEU A 309 -4.63 -8.60 -16.85
N ILE A 310 -3.90 -9.69 -16.60
CA ILE A 310 -4.42 -11.05 -16.72
C ILE A 310 -5.53 -11.28 -15.70
N GLY A 311 -5.33 -10.93 -14.42
CA GLY A 311 -6.33 -11.08 -13.38
C GLY A 311 -7.63 -10.30 -13.68
N MET A 312 -7.50 -9.05 -14.14
CA MET A 312 -8.62 -8.22 -14.59
C MET A 312 -9.39 -8.86 -15.76
N THR A 313 -8.66 -9.36 -16.77
CA THR A 313 -9.27 -10.00 -17.94
C THR A 313 -10.02 -11.27 -17.54
N LEU A 314 -9.44 -12.09 -16.65
CA LEU A 314 -10.10 -13.28 -16.09
C LEU A 314 -11.34 -12.91 -15.29
N ALA A 315 -11.30 -11.85 -14.48
CA ALA A 315 -12.46 -11.36 -13.72
C ALA A 315 -13.60 -10.96 -14.66
N MET A 316 -13.29 -10.22 -15.73
CA MET A 316 -14.26 -9.86 -16.76
C MET A 316 -14.88 -11.09 -17.43
N LEU A 317 -14.05 -12.08 -17.80
CA LEU A 317 -14.53 -13.32 -18.40
C LEU A 317 -15.48 -14.07 -17.47
N LEU A 318 -15.12 -14.22 -16.19
CA LEU A 318 -15.94 -14.94 -15.21
C LEU A 318 -17.25 -14.22 -14.89
N TYR A 319 -17.21 -12.88 -14.74
CA TYR A 319 -18.39 -12.11 -14.36
C TYR A 319 -19.36 -11.88 -15.53
N MET A 320 -18.85 -11.50 -16.70
CA MET A 320 -19.69 -11.14 -17.86
C MET A 320 -19.92 -12.32 -18.81
N GLY A 321 -19.06 -13.35 -18.80
CA GLY A 321 -19.09 -14.46 -19.75
C GLY A 321 -18.64 -14.13 -21.18
N ASN A 322 -18.54 -12.83 -21.50
CA ASN A 322 -18.08 -12.28 -22.76
C ASN A 322 -17.32 -10.97 -22.55
N ILE A 323 -16.26 -10.73 -23.32
CA ILE A 323 -15.55 -9.44 -23.34
C ILE A 323 -15.94 -8.70 -24.62
N PRO A 324 -16.73 -7.60 -24.57
CA PRO A 324 -17.31 -6.95 -25.75
C PRO A 324 -16.34 -6.54 -26.86
N LEU A 325 -15.04 -6.38 -26.55
CA LEU A 325 -14.00 -5.97 -27.50
C LEU A 325 -13.11 -7.13 -27.98
N LEU A 326 -13.08 -8.26 -27.26
CA LEU A 326 -12.27 -9.44 -27.62
C LEU A 326 -13.13 -10.57 -28.19
N PHE A 327 -14.37 -10.71 -27.69
CA PHE A 327 -15.29 -11.77 -28.07
C PHE A 327 -16.71 -11.20 -28.22
N THR A 328 -17.42 -11.61 -29.27
CA THR A 328 -18.82 -11.21 -29.49
C THR A 328 -19.81 -12.26 -28.94
N LYS A 329 -19.31 -13.45 -28.59
CA LYS A 329 -20.10 -14.59 -28.11
C LYS A 329 -19.70 -14.93 -26.68
N ASN A 330 -20.68 -15.16 -25.81
CA ASN A 330 -20.46 -15.70 -24.47
C ASN A 330 -19.66 -17.01 -24.55
N LEU A 331 -18.40 -16.98 -24.10
CA LEU A 331 -17.50 -18.14 -24.13
C LEU A 331 -17.88 -19.14 -23.04
N LEU A 332 -18.33 -18.65 -21.88
CA LEU A 332 -18.70 -19.51 -20.73
C LEU A 332 -20.19 -19.89 -20.74
N PHE A 333 -21.06 -18.99 -21.22
CA PHE A 333 -22.50 -19.22 -21.29
C PHE A 333 -22.94 -19.45 -22.74
N SER A 334 -22.52 -20.58 -23.33
CA SER A 334 -23.07 -21.01 -24.60
C SER A 334 -24.55 -21.35 -24.41
N LYS A 335 -25.43 -20.61 -25.08
CA LYS A 335 -26.88 -20.85 -25.06
C LYS A 335 -27.10 -22.27 -25.61
N LYS A 336 -27.36 -23.23 -24.73
CA LYS A 336 -27.78 -24.59 -25.11
C LYS A 336 -28.97 -24.41 -26.05
N SER A 337 -28.81 -24.77 -27.32
CA SER A 337 -29.88 -24.65 -28.31
C SER A 337 -31.07 -25.45 -27.79
N HIS A 338 -32.20 -24.76 -27.59
CA HIS A 338 -33.44 -25.41 -27.20
C HIS A 338 -33.71 -26.53 -28.22
N LEU A 339 -33.72 -27.77 -27.71
CA LEU A 339 -34.15 -28.96 -28.42
C LEU A 339 -35.52 -28.65 -29.05
N ARG A 340 -35.59 -28.63 -30.39
CA ARG A 340 -36.86 -28.42 -31.10
C ARG A 340 -37.79 -29.57 -30.76
N LEU A 341 -38.79 -29.33 -29.94
CA LEU A 341 -39.92 -30.25 -29.76
C LEU A 341 -40.66 -30.39 -31.09
N PRO A 342 -40.94 -31.62 -31.57
CA PRO A 342 -41.63 -31.83 -32.83
C PRO A 342 -43.08 -31.33 -32.75
N LYS A 343 -43.47 -30.56 -33.76
CA LYS A 343 -44.81 -29.98 -33.96
C LYS A 343 -45.84 -31.10 -34.06
N ARG A 344 -46.68 -31.29 -33.03
CA ARG A 344 -47.83 -32.21 -33.03
C ARG A 344 -48.83 -31.72 -34.10
N LYS A 345 -49.03 -32.51 -35.15
CA LYS A 345 -50.13 -32.30 -36.12
C LYS A 345 -51.44 -32.68 -35.44
N THR A 346 -52.35 -31.73 -35.29
CA THR A 346 -53.77 -31.99 -35.09
C THR A 346 -54.39 -32.25 -36.46
N SER A 347 -54.69 -33.52 -36.73
CA SER A 347 -55.63 -33.91 -37.79
C SER A 347 -57.04 -33.81 -37.21
N GLU A 348 -57.78 -32.79 -37.66
CA GLU A 348 -59.22 -32.70 -37.44
C GLU A 348 -59.95 -33.77 -38.25
N GLU A 349 -60.83 -34.44 -37.54
CA GLU A 349 -61.78 -35.47 -37.94
C GLU A 349 -62.93 -34.83 -38.73
N LYS A 350 -63.17 -35.29 -39.97
CA LYS A 350 -64.42 -35.08 -40.69
C LYS A 350 -65.16 -36.41 -40.81
N SER A 351 -66.17 -36.56 -39.98
CA SER A 351 -67.26 -37.53 -39.99
C SER A 351 -68.35 -36.82 -39.18
N SER A 352 -69.57 -36.55 -39.63
CA SER A 352 -70.44 -37.11 -40.65
C SER A 352 -71.58 -36.12 -40.86
#